data_AF-A0AA38SUT9-F1
#
_entry.id   AF-A0AA38SUT9-F1
#
_cell.length_a   1.000
_cell.length_b   1.000
_cell.length_c   1.000
_cell.angle_alpha   90.00
_cell.angle_beta   90.00
_cell.angle_gamma   90.00
#
_symmetry.space_group_name_H-M   'P 1'
#
loop_
_entity.id
_entity.type
_entity.pdbx_description
1 polymer ?
#
loop_
_entity_poly.entity_id
_entity_poly.type
_entity_poly.pdbx_seq_one_letter_code
_entity_poly.pdbx_strand_id
1 'polypeptide(L)'
;MGEINHFLHQQYSLKFIEDLKDVVRVNIGEEDNAKKKDVVIRCVGCLEPISGGSAYGCISCNCFLHKLCAKSTPTINHHLHPLHPLTFMSHDFEEFYCDVCGNRVSSEVHTYYCMICDFAACLKCGVAASIKIGSKKDNKVYMCALIVILILTVI
;
A
#
# COMPACT_ATOMS: atom_id res chain seq x y z
N MET A 1 -8.10 21.91 6.22
CA MET A 1 -7.12 20.80 6.23
C MET A 1 -7.88 19.51 6.53
N GLY A 2 -7.75 18.50 5.67
CA GLY A 2 -8.45 17.22 5.87
C GLY A 2 -7.73 16.36 6.91
N GLU A 3 -8.48 15.75 7.83
CA GLU A 3 -7.97 14.79 8.80
C GLU A 3 -8.62 13.43 8.59
N ILE A 4 -7.88 12.35 8.79
CA ILE A 4 -8.39 10.99 8.69
C ILE A 4 -7.94 10.14 9.88
N ASN A 5 -8.82 9.27 10.35
CA ASN A 5 -8.41 8.15 11.20
C ASN A 5 -7.98 7.01 10.27
N HIS A 6 -6.82 6.41 10.53
CA HIS A 6 -6.28 5.36 9.67
C HIS A 6 -5.98 4.11 10.49
N PHE A 7 -6.35 2.93 10.00
CA PHE A 7 -6.20 1.68 10.77
C PHE A 7 -4.72 1.32 11.05
N LEU A 8 -3.78 1.78 10.20
CA LEU A 8 -2.33 1.71 10.47
C LEU A 8 -1.82 2.68 11.53
N HIS A 9 -2.64 3.64 11.97
CA HIS A 9 -2.25 4.67 12.93
C HIS A 9 -3.47 5.11 13.76
N GLN A 10 -3.73 4.37 14.84
CA GLN A 10 -4.95 4.53 15.65
C GLN A 10 -4.82 5.54 16.80
N GLN A 11 -3.60 5.98 17.11
CA GLN A 11 -3.36 6.86 18.26
C GLN A 11 -3.85 8.30 18.02
N TYR A 12 -3.61 8.84 16.83
CA TYR A 12 -4.04 10.19 16.44
C TYR A 12 -4.53 10.22 14.98
N SER A 13 -5.36 11.21 14.64
CA SER A 13 -5.73 11.49 13.27
C SER A 13 -4.51 11.89 12.44
N LEU A 14 -4.43 11.39 11.21
CA LEU A 14 -3.45 11.82 10.22
C LEU A 14 -3.95 13.10 9.57
N LYS A 15 -3.08 14.10 9.49
CA LYS A 15 -3.39 15.39 8.85
C LYS A 15 -2.89 15.41 7.42
N PHE A 16 -3.66 16.03 6.55
CA PHE A 16 -3.20 16.30 5.20
C PHE A 16 -2.13 17.39 5.21
N ILE A 17 -0.95 17.06 4.67
CA ILE A 17 0.21 17.93 4.54
C ILE A 17 0.40 18.20 3.04
N GLU A 18 0.35 19.48 2.66
CA GLU A 18 0.47 19.90 1.25
C GLU A 18 1.92 19.94 0.76
N ASP A 19 2.86 20.36 1.63
CA ASP A 19 4.30 20.36 1.36
C ASP A 19 5.09 19.67 2.49
N LEU A 20 5.58 18.47 2.21
CA LEU A 20 6.41 17.65 3.11
C LEU A 20 7.79 18.26 3.35
N LYS A 21 8.24 19.19 2.50
CA LYS A 21 9.57 19.81 2.64
C LYS A 21 9.67 20.64 3.91
N ASP A 22 8.56 21.18 4.40
CA ASP A 22 8.54 22.01 5.61
C ASP A 22 8.61 21.17 6.89
N VAL A 23 8.16 19.91 6.85
CA VAL A 23 8.23 18.97 7.99
C VAL A 23 9.64 18.42 8.17
N VAL A 24 10.36 18.16 7.07
CA VAL A 24 11.75 17.62 7.09
C VAL A 24 12.73 18.58 7.78
N ARG A 25 12.47 19.89 7.74
CA ARG A 25 13.33 20.91 8.39
C ARG A 25 13.33 20.81 9.92
N VAL A 26 12.32 20.18 10.53
CA VAL A 26 12.14 20.17 11.99
C VAL A 26 12.85 18.98 12.66
N ASN A 27 13.16 17.91 11.91
CA ASN A 27 13.73 16.68 12.49
C ASN A 27 15.27 16.60 12.47
N ILE A 28 15.96 17.60 11.92
CA ILE A 28 17.41 17.71 11.97
C ILE A 28 17.70 18.93 12.84
N GLY A 29 18.08 18.69 14.09
CA GLY A 29 18.67 19.72 14.93
C GLY A 29 19.82 20.40 14.18
N GLU A 30 19.88 21.72 14.28
CA GLU A 30 20.93 22.54 13.71
C GLU A 30 22.29 22.08 14.25
N GLU A 31 23.07 21.32 13.48
CA GLU A 31 24.52 21.28 13.63
C GLU A 31 25.21 21.27 12.26
N ASP A 32 26.32 21.98 12.24
CA ASP A 32 26.90 22.66 11.10
C ASP A 32 27.48 21.78 9.98
N ASN A 33 27.39 22.35 8.77
CA ASN A 33 28.31 22.22 7.63
C ASN A 33 28.41 20.87 6.88
N ALA A 34 28.22 21.00 5.56
CA ALA A 34 28.51 20.05 4.48
C ALA A 34 27.53 18.87 4.23
N LYS A 35 26.89 18.95 3.05
CA LYS A 35 25.99 18.00 2.35
C LYS A 35 24.55 17.96 2.87
N LYS A 36 23.71 18.78 2.22
CA LYS A 36 22.23 18.66 2.25
C LYS A 36 21.84 17.27 1.77
N LYS A 37 21.70 16.31 2.69
CA LYS A 37 21.27 14.96 2.39
C LYS A 37 19.77 15.02 2.14
N ASP A 38 19.32 14.70 0.94
CA ASP A 38 17.89 14.63 0.64
C ASP A 38 17.26 13.55 1.52
N VAL A 39 16.51 13.97 2.55
CA VAL A 39 15.77 13.05 3.41
C VAL A 39 14.59 12.51 2.61
N VAL A 40 14.64 11.21 2.32
CA VAL A 40 13.57 10.52 1.59
C VAL A 40 12.53 10.02 2.60
N ILE A 41 11.38 10.69 2.66
CA ILE A 41 10.23 10.20 3.42
C ILE A 41 9.58 9.03 2.65
N ARG A 42 9.38 7.91 3.34
CA ARG A 42 8.71 6.72 2.80
C ARG A 42 7.30 6.58 3.36
N CYS A 43 6.41 6.06 2.54
CA CYS A 43 5.06 5.72 2.96
C CYS A 43 5.08 4.48 3.85
N VAL A 44 4.49 4.54 5.05
CA VAL A 44 4.47 3.37 5.98
C VAL A 44 3.62 2.21 5.46
N GLY A 45 2.72 2.47 4.50
CA GLY A 45 1.89 1.45 3.90
C GLY A 45 2.62 0.62 2.84
N CYS A 46 3.26 1.28 1.87
CA CYS A 46 3.88 0.61 0.72
C CYS A 46 5.41 0.70 0.66
N LEU A 47 6.04 1.38 1.61
CA LEU A 47 7.49 1.64 1.74
C LEU A 47 8.15 2.39 0.57
N GLU A 48 7.37 2.81 -0.42
CA GLU A 48 7.85 3.64 -1.52
C GLU A 48 8.04 5.11 -1.10
N PRO A 49 9.00 5.82 -1.71
CA PRO A 49 9.20 7.25 -1.49
C PRO A 49 7.93 8.08 -1.74
N ILE A 50 7.72 9.13 -0.93
CA ILE A 50 6.67 10.13 -1.16
C ILE A 50 7.26 11.26 -2.01
N SER A 51 7.16 11.13 -3.33
CA SER A 51 7.77 12.07 -4.30
C SER A 51 6.88 13.28 -4.64
N GLY A 52 5.60 13.27 -4.23
CA GLY A 52 4.56 14.20 -4.71
C GLY A 52 4.33 15.44 -3.85
N GLY A 53 5.21 15.74 -2.90
CA GLY A 53 5.11 16.90 -1.99
C GLY A 53 4.01 16.80 -0.94
N SER A 54 2.91 16.08 -1.20
CA SER A 54 1.77 15.97 -0.27
C SER A 54 1.53 14.55 0.22
N ALA A 55 1.09 14.43 1.47
CA ALA A 55 0.80 13.16 2.14
C ALA A 55 -0.27 13.35 3.23
N TYR A 56 -0.79 12.24 3.74
CA TYR A 56 -1.39 12.23 5.08
C TYR A 56 -0.30 11.83 6.06
N GLY A 57 -0.19 12.53 7.19
CA GLY A 57 0.79 12.14 8.18
C GLY A 57 0.52 12.64 9.58
N CYS A 58 1.21 12.02 10.52
CA CYS A 58 1.33 12.41 11.90
C CYS A 58 2.81 12.67 12.19
N ILE A 59 3.16 13.95 12.38
CA ILE A 59 4.55 14.39 12.56
C ILE A 59 5.13 13.80 13.85
N SER A 60 4.36 13.81 14.94
CA SER A 60 4.80 13.30 16.25
C SER A 60 5.11 11.80 16.23
N CYS A 61 4.42 11.04 15.40
CA CYS A 61 4.59 9.60 15.27
C CYS A 61 5.46 9.20 14.07
N ASN A 62 5.98 10.19 13.31
CA ASN A 62 6.73 9.98 12.07
C ASN A 62 6.02 9.04 11.07
N CYS A 63 4.69 9.09 11.03
CA CYS A 63 3.86 8.22 10.20
C CYS A 63 3.35 8.99 8.99
N PHE A 64 3.70 8.55 7.77
CA PHE A 64 3.31 9.21 6.53
C PHE A 64 2.76 8.21 5.53
N LEU A 65 1.70 8.59 4.82
CA LEU A 65 1.02 7.78 3.81
C LEU A 65 0.81 8.59 2.53
N HIS A 66 1.03 7.96 1.38
CA HIS A 66 0.52 8.52 0.12
C HIS A 66 -1.00 8.71 0.22
N LYS A 67 -1.54 9.70 -0.50
CA LYS A 67 -3.00 9.92 -0.61
C LYS A 67 -3.79 8.67 -0.97
N LEU A 68 -3.22 7.80 -1.80
CA LEU A 68 -3.84 6.54 -2.17
C LEU A 68 -3.80 5.54 -1.01
N CYS A 69 -2.64 5.32 -0.39
CA CYS A 69 -2.48 4.44 0.77
C CYS A 69 -3.35 4.88 1.96
N ALA A 70 -3.54 6.19 2.14
CA ALA A 70 -4.43 6.76 3.14
C ALA A 70 -5.92 6.40 2.96
N LYS A 71 -6.32 5.94 1.77
CA LYS A 71 -7.67 5.44 1.47
C LYS A 71 -7.80 3.93 1.64
N SER A 72 -6.73 3.25 2.03
CA SER A 72 -6.77 1.81 2.29
C SER A 72 -7.74 1.50 3.42
N THR A 73 -8.32 0.31 3.38
CA THR A 73 -9.22 -0.21 4.41
C THR A 73 -8.72 -1.57 4.88
N PRO A 74 -9.10 -2.05 6.09
CA PRO A 74 -8.68 -3.38 6.56
C PRO A 74 -9.11 -4.53 5.64
N THR A 75 -10.14 -4.33 4.82
CA THR A 75 -10.67 -5.34 3.89
C THR A 75 -11.09 -4.67 2.58
N ILE A 76 -10.83 -5.31 1.45
CA ILE A 76 -11.19 -4.82 0.11
C ILE A 76 -11.81 -5.93 -0.73
N ASN A 77 -12.66 -5.54 -1.69
CA ASN A 77 -13.11 -6.41 -2.77
C ASN A 77 -12.30 -6.08 -4.03
N HIS A 78 -11.42 -6.99 -4.45
CA HIS A 78 -10.54 -6.77 -5.58
C HIS A 78 -11.20 -7.28 -6.87
N HIS A 79 -11.21 -6.48 -7.94
CA HIS A 79 -11.92 -6.88 -9.18
C HIS A 79 -11.32 -8.13 -9.87
N LEU A 80 -10.02 -8.40 -9.69
CA LEU A 80 -9.39 -9.64 -10.18
C LEU A 80 -9.61 -10.84 -9.26
N HIS A 81 -10.12 -10.61 -8.05
CA HIS A 81 -10.42 -11.65 -7.07
C HIS A 81 -11.79 -11.35 -6.40
N PRO A 82 -12.90 -11.43 -7.17
CA PRO A 82 -14.20 -10.91 -6.73
C PRO A 82 -14.95 -11.83 -5.76
N LEU A 83 -14.55 -13.11 -5.67
CA LEU A 83 -15.27 -14.12 -4.89
C LEU A 83 -15.02 -13.99 -3.38
N HIS A 84 -13.82 -13.59 -2.98
CA HIS A 84 -13.46 -13.43 -1.59
C HIS A 84 -12.86 -12.05 -1.35
N PRO A 85 -13.19 -11.40 -0.23
CA PRO A 85 -12.50 -10.19 0.16
C PRO A 85 -11.03 -10.51 0.48
N LEU A 86 -10.16 -9.54 0.23
CA LEU A 86 -8.79 -9.58 0.71
C LEU A 86 -8.71 -8.79 2.01
N THR A 87 -8.01 -9.34 2.98
CA THR A 87 -7.78 -8.70 4.28
C THR A 87 -6.37 -8.15 4.31
N PHE A 88 -6.23 -6.95 4.85
CA PHE A 88 -4.95 -6.33 5.10
C PHE A 88 -4.18 -7.17 6.13
N MET A 89 -2.97 -7.55 5.80
CA MET A 89 -2.14 -8.41 6.62
C MET A 89 -0.71 -7.88 6.65
N SER A 90 -0.12 -7.91 7.84
CA SER A 90 1.32 -7.82 8.03
C SER A 90 1.84 -9.26 7.93
N HIS A 91 2.67 -9.57 6.94
CA HIS A 91 3.23 -10.90 6.81
C HIS A 91 4.57 -10.94 7.55
N ASP A 92 4.71 -11.89 8.48
CA ASP A 92 5.99 -12.22 9.11
C ASP A 92 6.77 -13.30 8.31
N PHE A 93 6.28 -13.64 7.11
CA PHE A 93 6.79 -14.74 6.29
C PHE A 93 7.85 -14.30 5.27
N GLU A 94 8.48 -15.30 4.65
CA GLU A 94 9.39 -15.12 3.52
C GLU A 94 8.76 -14.29 2.39
N GLU A 95 9.64 -13.70 1.59
CA GLU A 95 9.34 -12.86 0.44
C GLU A 95 8.23 -13.47 -0.45
N PHE A 96 7.22 -12.67 -0.81
CA PHE A 96 6.16 -13.11 -1.74
C PHE A 96 6.05 -12.21 -2.95
N TYR A 97 5.30 -12.66 -3.95
CA TYR A 97 5.06 -11.94 -5.18
C TYR A 97 3.61 -11.47 -5.22
N CYS A 98 3.40 -10.24 -5.67
CA CYS A 98 2.06 -9.72 -5.91
C CYS A 98 1.44 -10.42 -7.13
N ASP A 99 0.29 -11.07 -6.98
CA ASP A 99 -0.42 -11.76 -8.07
C ASP A 99 -0.90 -10.82 -9.17
N VAL A 100 -1.01 -9.52 -8.86
CA VAL A 100 -1.50 -8.50 -9.79
C VAL A 100 -0.38 -7.95 -10.67
N CYS A 101 0.77 -7.58 -10.10
CA CYS A 101 1.86 -6.95 -10.85
C CYS A 101 3.09 -7.85 -11.04
N GLY A 102 3.15 -9.00 -10.35
CA GLY A 102 4.30 -9.90 -10.38
C GLY A 102 5.54 -9.37 -9.67
N ASN A 103 5.48 -8.19 -9.04
CA ASN A 103 6.63 -7.65 -8.30
C ASN A 103 6.79 -8.37 -6.97
N ARG A 104 8.05 -8.58 -6.60
CA ARG A 104 8.42 -9.03 -5.26
C ARG A 104 8.03 -7.99 -4.22
N VAL A 105 7.44 -8.45 -3.13
CA VAL A 105 7.05 -7.65 -1.97
C VAL A 105 7.94 -8.08 -0.80
N SER A 106 8.58 -7.10 -0.16
CA SER A 106 9.36 -7.35 1.06
C SER A 106 8.43 -7.77 2.19
N SER A 107 8.92 -8.60 3.11
CA SER A 107 8.19 -9.01 4.32
C SER A 107 7.79 -7.82 5.20
N GLU A 108 8.54 -6.72 5.13
CA GLU A 108 8.24 -5.47 5.86
C GLU A 108 7.04 -4.69 5.29
N VAL A 109 6.57 -5.06 4.09
CA VAL A 109 5.50 -4.32 3.38
C VAL A 109 4.16 -4.97 3.66
N HIS A 110 3.20 -4.13 4.07
CA HIS A 110 1.83 -4.56 4.25
C HIS A 110 1.13 -4.90 2.93
N THR A 111 0.27 -5.91 2.95
CA THR A 111 -0.45 -6.37 1.77
C THR A 111 -1.86 -6.80 2.04
N TYR A 112 -2.58 -7.04 0.95
CA TYR A 112 -3.90 -7.63 0.96
C TYR A 112 -3.79 -9.10 0.61
N TYR A 113 -4.35 -9.95 1.46
CA TYR A 113 -4.25 -11.38 1.32
C TYR A 113 -5.61 -12.06 1.49
N CYS A 114 -5.87 -13.07 0.66
CA CYS A 114 -7.00 -13.97 0.80
C CYS A 114 -6.52 -15.35 1.26
N MET A 115 -6.81 -15.71 2.51
CA MET A 115 -6.41 -17.00 3.08
C MET A 115 -7.12 -18.20 2.42
N ILE A 116 -8.25 -17.98 1.75
CA ILE A 116 -9.04 -19.05 1.12
C ILE A 116 -8.39 -19.50 -0.21
N CYS A 117 -7.86 -18.53 -0.96
CA CYS A 117 -7.36 -18.77 -2.31
C CYS A 117 -5.86 -18.57 -2.47
N ASP A 118 -5.16 -18.23 -1.38
CA ASP A 118 -3.75 -17.87 -1.38
C ASP A 118 -3.42 -16.74 -2.36
N PHE A 119 -4.32 -15.75 -2.45
CA PHE A 119 -4.17 -14.60 -3.35
C PHE A 119 -3.56 -13.41 -2.59
N ALA A 120 -2.43 -12.89 -3.07
CA ALA A 120 -1.69 -11.79 -2.48
C ALA A 120 -1.59 -10.59 -3.44
N ALA A 121 -2.03 -9.41 -2.98
CA ALA A 121 -1.86 -8.15 -3.69
C ALA A 121 -1.04 -7.16 -2.85
N CYS A 122 -0.02 -6.56 -3.46
CA CYS A 122 0.69 -5.45 -2.82
C CYS A 122 -0.29 -4.30 -2.51
N LEU A 123 -0.01 -3.48 -1.48
CA LEU A 123 -0.92 -2.41 -1.07
C LEU A 123 -1.35 -1.52 -2.24
N LYS A 124 -0.43 -1.18 -3.14
CA LYS A 124 -0.72 -0.38 -4.34
C LYS A 124 -1.76 -1.07 -5.24
N CYS A 125 -1.57 -2.34 -5.56
CA CYS A 125 -2.49 -3.10 -6.42
C CYS A 125 -3.85 -3.32 -5.74
N GLY A 126 -3.84 -3.63 -4.44
CA GLY A 126 -5.05 -3.76 -3.64
C GLY A 126 -5.90 -2.50 -3.66
N VAL A 127 -5.31 -1.35 -3.31
CA VAL A 127 -6.06 -0.09 -3.23
C VAL A 127 -6.40 0.47 -4.61
N ALA A 128 -5.52 0.31 -5.60
CA ALA A 128 -5.77 0.79 -6.95
C ALA A 128 -6.93 0.04 -7.61
N ALA A 129 -7.13 -1.26 -7.32
CA ALA A 129 -8.23 -2.03 -7.90
C ALA A 129 -9.62 -1.63 -7.40
N SER A 130 -9.69 -0.94 -6.25
CA SER A 130 -10.91 -0.29 -5.73
C SER A 130 -11.26 1.00 -6.49
N ILE A 131 -10.35 1.49 -7.35
CA ILE A 131 -10.52 2.68 -8.18
C ILE A 131 -10.47 2.23 -9.64
N LYS A 132 -11.45 2.57 -10.47
CA LYS A 132 -11.39 2.28 -11.92
C LYS A 132 -10.30 3.11 -12.58
N ILE A 133 -9.02 2.72 -12.46
CA ILE A 133 -7.92 3.36 -13.17
C ILE A 133 -7.68 2.56 -14.43
N GLY A 134 -8.15 3.08 -15.56
CA GLY A 134 -7.80 2.51 -16.86
C GLY A 134 -6.30 2.71 -17.12
N SER A 135 -5.51 1.64 -17.11
CA SER A 135 -4.27 1.58 -17.91
C SER A 135 -3.71 0.16 -18.02
N LYS A 136 -3.64 -0.26 -19.29
CA LYS A 136 -2.75 -1.22 -19.98
C LYS A 136 -2.66 -2.66 -19.46
N LYS A 137 -3.12 -3.53 -20.36
CA LYS A 137 -3.07 -5.01 -20.31
C LYS A 137 -1.62 -5.47 -20.29
N ASP A 138 -1.25 -6.21 -19.27
CA ASP A 138 -0.24 -7.26 -19.36
C ASP A 138 -0.89 -8.59 -18.98
N ASN A 139 -0.76 -9.55 -19.90
CA ASN A 139 -1.42 -10.86 -19.89
C ASN A 139 -0.95 -11.74 -18.71
N LYS A 140 -1.67 -11.76 -17.60
CA LYS A 140 -1.66 -12.88 -16.62
C LYS A 140 -3.02 -13.23 -16.02
N VAL A 141 -4.12 -12.80 -16.65
CA VAL A 141 -5.51 -13.08 -16.20
C VAL A 141 -5.90 -14.57 -16.36
N TYR A 142 -5.06 -15.41 -16.95
CA TYR A 142 -5.42 -16.77 -17.36
C TYR A 142 -5.18 -17.89 -16.32
N MET A 143 -4.56 -17.62 -15.17
CA MET A 143 -4.20 -18.70 -14.24
C MET A 143 -5.29 -19.00 -13.18
N CYS A 144 -6.05 -18.02 -12.69
CA CYS A 144 -7.16 -18.31 -11.75
C CYS A 144 -8.42 -18.85 -12.44
N ALA A 145 -8.71 -18.47 -13.68
CA ALA A 145 -9.89 -18.96 -14.40
C ALA A 145 -9.80 -20.46 -14.72
N LEU A 146 -8.59 -21.00 -14.95
CA LEU A 146 -8.39 -22.41 -15.27
C LEU A 146 -8.65 -23.34 -14.08
N ILE A 147 -8.35 -22.92 -12.86
CA ILE A 147 -8.60 -23.73 -11.65
C ILE A 147 -10.11 -23.89 -11.40
N VAL A 148 -10.91 -22.85 -11.67
CA VAL A 148 -12.37 -22.91 -11.50
C VAL A 148 -13.04 -23.79 -12.57
N ILE A 149 -12.53 -23.77 -13.81
CA ILE A 149 -13.05 -24.64 -14.89
C ILE A 149 -12.78 -26.12 -14.58
N LEU A 150 -11.62 -26.46 -14.03
CA LEU A 150 -11.28 -27.85 -13.70
C LEU A 150 -12.18 -28.45 -12.59
N ILE A 151 -12.68 -27.63 -11.66
CA ILE A 151 -13.57 -28.10 -10.58
C ILE A 151 -15.00 -28.34 -11.09
N LEU A 152 -15.48 -27.56 -12.08
CA LEU A 152 -16.84 -27.72 -12.61
C LEU A 152 -16.99 -28.82 -13.68
N THR A 153 -15.89 -29.37 -14.20
CA THR A 153 -15.92 -30.47 -15.19
C THR A 153 -15.76 -31.86 -14.58
N VAL A 154 -15.62 -31.97 -13.25
CA VAL A 154 -15.43 -33.25 -12.53
C VAL A 154 -16.64 -33.59 -11.64
N ILE A 155 -17.79 -32.94 -11.88
CA ILE A 155 -19.09 -33.26 -11.24
C ILE A 155 -20.08 -33.71 -12.30
#